data_AF-A0A2V7P000-F1
#
_entry.id   AF-A0A2V7P000-F1
#
_cell.length_a   1.000
_cell.length_b   1.000
_cell.length_c   1.000
_cell.angle_alpha   90.00
_cell.angle_beta   90.00
_cell.angle_gamma   90.00
#
_symmetry.space_group_name_H-M   'P 1'
#
loop_
_entity.id
_entity.type
_entity.pdbx_description
1 polymer ?
#
loop_
_entity_poly.entity_id
_entity_poly.type
_entity_poly.pdbx_seq_one_letter_code
_entity_poly.pdbx_strand_id
1 'polypeptide(L)'
;MAALPVAAEVMSTWDKAAVIADSAAALGIVLTLFYSIWSFRTTLRDSYYAELDRVYFDLLQIGLEHPELLDFPTRPDPSKAREYDMYAFMVWNFVETVFDRCQGWTKRRLRETWYPVIAAENARHRAWFNVPENRRKFKEPFRRFIDAHYPTPPAASPRP
;
A
#
# COMPACT_ATOMS: atom_id res chain seq x y z
N MET A 1 -80.91 -10.11 -1.39
CA MET A 1 -80.95 -8.67 -1.06
C MET A 1 -80.47 -8.57 0.39
N ALA A 2 -79.38 -7.92 0.79
CA ALA A 2 -78.57 -6.88 0.20
C ALA A 2 -77.10 -7.07 0.60
N ALA A 3 -76.23 -6.30 -0.04
CA ALA A 3 -74.80 -6.50 -0.21
C ALA A 3 -73.96 -6.51 1.09
N LEU A 4 -72.92 -7.34 1.08
CA LEU A 4 -71.75 -7.18 1.95
C LEU A 4 -71.16 -5.78 1.69
N PRO A 5 -70.91 -4.95 2.72
CA PRO A 5 -70.09 -3.77 2.52
C PRO A 5 -68.69 -4.28 2.18
N VAL A 6 -68.36 -4.16 0.91
CA VAL A 6 -66.98 -4.17 0.43
C VAL A 6 -66.27 -3.17 1.32
N ALA A 7 -65.49 -3.67 2.27
CA ALA A 7 -64.43 -2.94 2.92
C ALA A 7 -63.42 -2.62 1.82
N ALA A 8 -63.78 -1.70 0.94
CA ALA A 8 -62.85 -0.96 0.13
C ALA A 8 -62.08 -0.14 1.15
N GLU A 9 -60.99 -0.74 1.61
CA GLU A 9 -60.00 -0.16 2.48
C GLU A 9 -59.49 1.12 1.80
N VAL A 10 -60.20 2.22 2.06
CA VAL A 10 -59.74 3.56 1.72
C VAL A 10 -58.57 3.79 2.65
N MET A 11 -57.36 3.46 2.20
CA MET A 11 -56.13 3.88 2.87
C MET A 11 -56.29 5.35 3.23
N SER A 12 -56.26 5.62 4.53
CA SER A 12 -56.31 6.98 5.05
C SER A 12 -55.15 7.75 4.42
N THR A 13 -55.34 9.04 4.18
CA THR A 13 -54.25 9.93 3.72
C THR A 13 -53.03 9.85 4.65
N TRP A 14 -53.26 9.52 5.93
CA TRP A 14 -52.22 9.27 6.93
C TRP A 14 -51.42 7.99 6.67
N ASP A 15 -52.06 6.91 6.17
CA ASP A 15 -51.36 5.66 5.85
C ASP A 15 -50.42 5.84 4.65
N LYS A 16 -50.86 6.61 3.64
CA LYS A 16 -50.00 6.96 2.50
C LYS A 16 -48.80 7.80 2.92
N ALA A 17 -49.01 8.75 3.82
CA ALA A 17 -47.93 9.58 4.36
C ALA A 17 -46.93 8.76 5.18
N ALA A 18 -47.42 7.81 6.00
CA ALA A 18 -46.58 6.90 6.77
C ALA A 18 -45.70 6.03 5.88
N VAL A 19 -46.27 5.42 4.83
CA VAL A 19 -45.51 4.59 3.87
C VAL A 19 -44.41 5.39 3.15
N ILE A 20 -44.69 6.65 2.78
CA ILE A 20 -43.70 7.53 2.14
C ILE A 20 -42.58 7.88 3.13
N ALA A 21 -42.92 8.18 4.38
CA ALA A 21 -41.95 8.51 5.42
C ALA A 21 -41.04 7.31 5.74
N ASP A 22 -41.59 6.11 5.88
CA ASP A 22 -40.83 4.88 6.12
C ASP A 22 -39.90 4.57 4.94
N SER A 23 -40.39 4.74 3.71
CA SER A 23 -39.57 4.56 2.51
C SER A 23 -38.41 5.56 2.44
N ALA A 24 -38.66 6.82 2.79
CA ALA A 24 -37.63 7.86 2.83
C ALA A 24 -36.59 7.59 3.93
N ALA A 25 -37.03 7.13 5.11
CA ALA A 25 -36.15 6.75 6.20
C ALA A 25 -35.27 5.54 5.82
N ALA A 26 -35.84 4.52 5.20
CA ALA A 26 -35.11 3.35 4.71
C ALA A 26 -34.04 3.74 3.67
N LEU A 27 -34.38 4.63 2.72
CA LEU A 27 -33.42 5.17 1.75
C LEU A 27 -32.31 5.97 2.44
N GLY A 28 -32.65 6.78 3.45
CA GLY A 28 -31.68 7.50 4.26
C GLY A 28 -30.67 6.56 4.91
N ILE A 29 -31.14 5.46 5.52
CA ILE A 29 -30.27 4.45 6.15
C ILE A 29 -29.32 3.83 5.12
N VAL A 30 -29.82 3.45 3.94
CA VAL A 30 -28.97 2.87 2.87
C VAL A 30 -27.90 3.86 2.42
N LEU A 31 -28.25 5.13 2.24
CA LEU A 31 -27.29 6.17 1.86
C LEU A 31 -26.25 6.43 2.96
N THR A 32 -26.65 6.44 4.23
CA THR A 32 -25.74 6.59 5.36
C THR A 32 -24.77 5.41 5.47
N LEU A 33 -25.26 4.17 5.29
CA LEU A 33 -24.40 2.98 5.28
C LEU A 33 -23.42 3.01 4.11
N PHE A 34 -23.88 3.41 2.92
CA PHE A 34 -23.01 3.56 1.76
C PHE A 34 -21.93 4.62 1.99
N TYR A 35 -22.31 5.80 2.48
CA TYR A 35 -21.37 6.87 2.82
C TYR A 35 -20.39 6.42 3.91
N SER A 36 -20.86 5.72 4.93
CA SER A 36 -20.00 5.20 6.01
C SER A 36 -18.96 4.22 5.45
N ILE A 37 -19.36 3.26 4.61
CA ILE A 37 -18.44 2.31 3.97
C ILE A 37 -17.47 3.03 3.02
N TRP A 38 -17.96 3.97 2.22
CA TRP A 38 -17.12 4.74 1.29
C TRP A 38 -16.10 5.62 2.01
N SER A 39 -16.56 6.33 3.05
CA SER A 39 -15.73 7.16 3.93
C SER A 39 -14.68 6.30 4.63
N PHE A 40 -15.09 5.18 5.23
CA PHE A 40 -14.18 4.25 5.89
C PHE A 40 -13.10 3.70 4.94
N ARG A 41 -13.47 3.34 3.71
CA ARG A 41 -12.49 2.91 2.69
C ARG A 41 -11.54 4.04 2.29
N THR A 42 -12.00 5.28 2.30
CA THR A 42 -11.17 6.46 2.00
C THR A 42 -10.24 6.79 3.17
N THR A 43 -10.74 6.77 4.40
CA THR A 43 -9.94 6.96 5.62
C THR A 43 -8.87 5.88 5.76
N LEU A 44 -9.22 4.61 5.54
CA LEU A 44 -8.23 3.52 5.54
C LEU A 44 -7.13 3.79 4.51
N ARG A 45 -7.51 4.22 3.31
CA ARG A 45 -6.54 4.56 2.28
C ARG A 45 -5.59 5.64 2.78
N ASP A 46 -6.09 6.74 3.32
CA ASP A 46 -5.28 7.89 3.75
C ASP A 46 -4.44 7.57 5.00
N SER A 47 -4.94 6.77 5.94
CA SER A 47 -4.17 6.31 7.10
C SER A 47 -2.98 5.43 6.68
N TYR A 48 -3.17 4.55 5.69
CA TYR A 48 -2.07 3.72 5.17
C TYR A 48 -1.01 4.53 4.43
N TYR A 49 -1.39 5.62 3.75
CA TYR A 49 -0.41 6.52 3.14
C TYR A 49 0.45 7.20 4.19
N ALA A 50 -0.18 7.75 5.24
CA ALA A 50 0.53 8.37 6.35
C ALA A 50 1.45 7.37 7.08
N GLU A 51 1.03 6.11 7.19
CA GLU A 51 1.84 5.06 7.81
C GLU A 51 3.07 4.70 6.97
N LEU A 52 2.93 4.52 5.65
CA LEU A 52 4.06 4.27 4.76
C LEU A 52 5.06 5.43 4.75
N ASP A 53 4.54 6.66 4.71
CA ASP A 53 5.37 7.87 4.74
C ASP A 53 6.12 8.00 6.07
N ARG A 54 5.46 7.71 7.20
CA ARG A 54 6.07 7.68 8.52
C ARG A 54 7.18 6.63 8.60
N VAL A 55 6.91 5.38 8.18
CA VAL A 55 7.92 4.30 8.21
C VAL A 55 9.11 4.66 7.32
N TYR A 56 8.87 5.27 6.16
CA TYR A 56 9.94 5.73 5.29
C TYR A 56 10.74 6.88 5.92
N PHE A 57 10.09 7.85 6.54
CA PHE A 57 10.75 8.94 7.26
C PHE A 57 11.61 8.40 8.41
N ASP A 58 11.10 7.44 9.18
CA ASP A 58 11.87 6.78 10.25
C ASP A 58 13.11 6.05 9.70
N LEU A 59 12.99 5.37 8.55
CA LEU A 59 14.14 4.73 7.88
C LEU A 59 15.18 5.75 7.38
N LEU A 60 14.74 6.89 6.86
CA LEU A 60 15.62 7.99 6.46
C LEU A 60 16.29 8.63 7.67
N GLN A 61 15.57 8.78 8.77
CA GLN A 61 16.11 9.33 10.02
C GLN A 61 17.20 8.40 10.59
N ILE A 62 16.96 7.08 10.62
CA ILE A 62 17.98 6.10 11.04
C ILE A 62 19.22 6.19 10.14
N GLY A 63 19.03 6.30 8.82
CA GLY A 63 20.15 6.48 7.88
C GLY A 63 20.89 7.79 8.06
N LEU A 64 20.21 8.85 8.51
CA LEU A 64 20.81 10.16 8.80
C LEU A 64 21.55 10.18 10.14
N GLU A 65 21.03 9.48 11.15
CA GLU A 65 21.68 9.30 12.46
C GLU A 65 22.93 8.40 12.36
N HIS A 66 22.90 7.43 11.45
CA HIS A 66 23.98 6.48 11.19
C HIS A 66 24.39 6.50 9.71
N PRO A 67 25.12 7.55 9.25
CA PRO A 67 25.50 7.71 7.85
C PRO A 67 26.35 6.54 7.33
N GLU A 68 27.04 5.81 8.21
CA GLU A 68 27.76 4.57 7.89
C GLU A 68 26.87 3.43 7.36
N LEU A 69 25.55 3.52 7.53
CA LEU A 69 24.58 2.53 7.03
C LEU A 69 24.09 2.82 5.61
N LEU A 70 24.36 4.02 5.09
CA LEU A 70 23.93 4.44 3.76
C LEU A 70 24.80 3.88 2.65
N ASP A 71 26.09 3.66 2.94
CA ASP A 71 27.06 3.13 1.99
C ASP A 71 27.38 1.66 2.27
N PHE A 72 27.32 0.82 1.24
CA PHE A 72 27.72 -0.58 1.35
C PHE A 72 29.22 -0.65 1.74
N PRO A 73 29.56 -1.22 2.92
CA PRO A 73 30.90 -1.10 3.45
C PRO A 73 31.93 -1.77 2.55
N THR A 74 32.85 -0.98 2.00
CA THR A 74 33.96 -1.46 1.15
C THR A 74 35.02 -2.22 1.96
N ARG A 75 35.01 -2.07 3.29
CA ARG A 75 35.82 -2.82 4.26
C ARG A 75 34.92 -3.31 5.41
N PRO A 76 34.87 -4.62 5.68
CA PRO A 76 33.96 -5.18 6.67
C PRO A 76 34.57 -5.04 8.07
N ASP A 77 34.15 -4.02 8.81
CA ASP A 77 34.14 -4.12 10.27
C ASP A 77 32.96 -5.06 10.64
N PRO A 78 33.21 -6.21 11.31
CA PRO A 78 32.16 -7.18 11.62
C PRO A 78 30.97 -6.61 12.38
N SER A 79 31.18 -5.60 13.24
CA SER A 79 30.09 -4.95 13.98
C SER A 79 29.20 -4.13 13.03
N LYS A 80 29.82 -3.29 12.21
CA LYS A 80 29.12 -2.41 11.26
C LYS A 80 28.48 -3.17 10.10
N ALA A 81 29.07 -4.29 9.70
CA ALA A 81 28.49 -5.15 8.66
C ALA A 81 27.13 -5.73 9.08
N ARG A 82 26.96 -6.05 10.38
CA ARG A 82 25.70 -6.59 10.90
C ARG A 82 24.62 -5.51 11.02
N GLU A 83 25.00 -4.31 11.44
CA GLU A 83 24.09 -3.16 11.50
C GLU A 83 23.61 -2.77 10.10
N TYR A 84 24.51 -2.75 9.12
CA TYR A 84 24.16 -2.55 7.71
C TYR A 84 23.26 -3.65 7.17
N ASP A 85 23.53 -4.93 7.48
CA ASP A 85 22.70 -6.06 7.04
C ASP A 85 21.25 -5.94 7.53
N MET A 86 21.07 -5.57 8.80
CA MET A 86 19.76 -5.30 9.39
C MET A 86 19.09 -4.10 8.74
N TYR A 87 19.81 -2.99 8.54
CA TYR A 87 19.27 -1.80 7.89
C TYR A 87 18.83 -2.08 6.45
N ALA A 88 19.70 -2.68 5.64
CA ALA A 88 19.42 -3.04 4.26
C ALA A 88 18.23 -4.02 4.18
N PHE A 89 18.13 -4.98 5.10
CA PHE A 89 16.97 -5.86 5.17
C PHE A 89 15.68 -5.09 5.47
N MET A 90 15.67 -4.13 6.39
CA MET A 90 14.50 -3.30 6.68
C MET A 90 14.06 -2.47 5.46
N VAL A 91 15.02 -1.82 4.80
CA VAL A 91 14.76 -1.03 3.59
C VAL A 91 14.15 -1.90 2.48
N TRP A 92 14.72 -3.08 2.21
CA TRP A 92 14.20 -3.98 1.19
C TRP A 92 12.82 -4.57 1.53
N ASN A 93 12.53 -4.86 2.80
CA ASN A 93 11.17 -5.27 3.22
C ASN A 93 10.15 -4.14 3.04
N PHE A 94 10.54 -2.90 3.32
CA PHE A 94 9.71 -1.75 3.09
C PHE A 94 9.41 -1.59 1.59
N VAL A 95 10.44 -1.66 0.74
CA VAL A 95 10.31 -1.59 -0.72
C VAL A 95 9.43 -2.72 -1.27
N GLU A 96 9.59 -3.95 -0.78
CA GLU A 96 8.73 -5.08 -1.16
C GLU A 96 7.27 -4.84 -0.74
N THR A 97 7.05 -4.30 0.46
CA THR A 97 5.70 -3.93 0.93
C THR A 97 5.08 -2.85 0.05
N VAL A 98 5.84 -1.82 -0.31
CA VAL A 98 5.40 -0.78 -1.24
C VAL A 98 5.06 -1.37 -2.61
N PHE A 99 5.89 -2.28 -3.13
CA PHE A 99 5.62 -2.98 -4.39
C PHE A 99 4.33 -3.80 -4.34
N ASP A 100 4.13 -4.62 -3.30
CA ASP A 100 2.92 -5.42 -3.11
C ASP A 100 1.68 -4.53 -3.03
N ARG A 101 1.79 -3.37 -2.38
CA ARG A 101 0.69 -2.41 -2.25
C ARG A 101 0.44 -1.61 -3.52
N CYS A 102 1.44 -1.44 -4.38
CA CYS A 102 1.33 -0.81 -5.70
C CYS A 102 0.65 -1.69 -6.75
N GLN A 103 0.45 -2.98 -6.46
CA GLN A 103 -0.30 -3.89 -7.32
C GLN A 103 -1.78 -3.47 -7.38
N GLY A 104 -2.28 -3.24 -8.60
CA GLY A 104 -3.67 -2.86 -8.88
C GLY A 104 -3.82 -1.76 -9.94
N TRP A 105 -4.87 -1.86 -10.77
CA TRP A 105 -5.14 -0.92 -11.87
C TRP A 105 -5.43 0.50 -11.40
N THR A 106 -6.09 0.67 -10.26
CA THR A 106 -6.51 1.97 -9.71
C THR A 106 -5.41 2.73 -8.96
N LYS A 107 -4.22 2.14 -8.80
CA LYS A 107 -3.13 2.69 -7.97
C LYS A 107 -2.01 3.36 -8.76
N ARG A 108 -2.32 3.94 -9.93
CA ARG A 108 -1.31 4.58 -10.80
C ARG A 108 -0.55 5.71 -10.10
N ARG A 109 -1.25 6.58 -9.36
CA ARG A 109 -0.62 7.69 -8.61
C ARG A 109 0.36 7.19 -7.53
N LEU A 110 0.04 6.08 -6.86
CA LEU A 110 0.93 5.47 -5.86
C LEU A 110 2.25 5.04 -6.52
N ARG A 111 2.18 4.42 -7.71
CA ARG A 111 3.39 4.04 -8.45
C ARG A 111 4.24 5.25 -8.84
N GLU A 112 3.61 6.33 -9.30
CA GLU A 112 4.30 7.57 -9.69
C GLU A 112 5.10 8.18 -8.53
N THR A 113 4.58 8.12 -7.30
CA THR A 113 5.27 8.62 -6.10
C THR A 113 6.37 7.69 -5.60
N TRP A 114 6.09 6.39 -5.54
CA TRP A 114 6.97 5.45 -4.84
C TRP A 114 8.03 4.81 -5.73
N TYR A 115 7.82 4.68 -7.05
CA TYR A 115 8.83 4.07 -7.93
C TYR A 115 10.17 4.84 -7.96
N PRO A 116 10.21 6.18 -7.87
CA PRO A 116 11.45 6.91 -7.67
C PRO A 116 12.18 6.54 -6.37
N VAL A 117 11.44 6.34 -5.27
CA VAL A 117 12.00 5.89 -3.99
C VAL A 117 12.58 4.48 -4.13
N ILE A 118 11.83 3.57 -4.74
CA ILE A 118 12.32 2.21 -5.04
C ILE A 118 13.60 2.27 -5.88
N ALA A 119 13.66 3.16 -6.87
CA ALA A 119 14.84 3.34 -7.72
C ALA A 119 16.06 3.83 -6.92
N ALA A 120 15.87 4.82 -6.05
CA ALA A 120 16.93 5.38 -5.22
C ALA A 120 17.48 4.35 -4.22
N GLU A 121 16.60 3.63 -3.52
CA GLU A 121 17.00 2.61 -2.55
C GLU A 121 17.61 1.39 -3.24
N ASN A 122 17.09 1.00 -4.40
CA ASN A 122 17.73 -0.02 -5.23
C ASN A 122 19.14 0.42 -5.60
N ALA A 123 19.38 1.65 -6.07
CA ALA A 123 20.72 2.09 -6.44
C ALA A 123 21.74 1.99 -5.28
N ARG A 124 21.31 2.26 -4.04
CA ARG A 124 22.15 2.18 -2.84
C ARG A 124 22.38 0.75 -2.36
N HIS A 125 21.32 -0.04 -2.25
CA HIS A 125 21.35 -1.34 -1.59
C HIS A 125 21.33 -2.54 -2.57
N ARG A 126 21.50 -2.32 -3.88
CA ARG A 126 21.50 -3.40 -4.90
C ARG A 126 22.59 -4.43 -4.67
N ALA A 127 23.78 -3.99 -4.26
CA ALA A 127 24.90 -4.88 -4.00
C ALA A 127 24.54 -5.93 -2.93
N TRP A 128 23.89 -5.49 -1.85
CA TRP A 128 23.40 -6.35 -0.77
C TRP A 128 22.29 -7.31 -1.23
N PHE A 129 21.35 -6.82 -2.05
CA PHE A 129 20.24 -7.63 -2.58
C PHE A 129 20.68 -8.72 -3.56
N ASN A 130 21.76 -8.48 -4.30
CA ASN A 130 22.29 -9.44 -5.26
C ASN A 130 23.03 -10.62 -4.59
N VAL A 131 23.38 -10.51 -3.31
CA VAL A 131 23.94 -11.62 -2.53
C VAL A 131 22.93 -12.76 -2.48
N PRO A 132 23.27 -13.99 -2.93
CA PRO A 132 22.31 -15.10 -3.05
C PRO A 132 21.55 -15.41 -1.76
N GLU A 133 22.22 -15.32 -0.61
CA GLU A 133 21.67 -15.57 0.72
C GLU A 133 20.57 -14.59 1.11
N ASN A 134 20.68 -13.34 0.64
CA ASN A 134 19.74 -12.26 0.90
C ASN A 134 18.63 -12.22 -0.13
N ARG A 135 18.96 -12.46 -1.41
CA ARG A 135 18.01 -12.48 -2.53
C ARG A 135 16.85 -13.44 -2.29
N ARG A 136 17.14 -14.64 -1.76
CA ARG A 136 16.13 -15.67 -1.48
C ARG A 136 15.13 -15.30 -0.39
N LYS A 137 15.39 -14.27 0.41
CA LYS A 137 14.47 -13.80 1.48
C LYS A 137 13.22 -13.12 0.91
N PHE A 138 13.27 -12.68 -0.36
CA PHE A 138 12.21 -11.90 -0.99
C PHE A 138 11.39 -12.72 -2.01
N LYS A 139 10.15 -12.30 -2.23
CA LYS A 139 9.19 -12.99 -3.10
C LYS A 139 9.65 -12.96 -4.56
N GLU A 140 9.37 -14.04 -5.27
CA GLU A 140 9.71 -14.19 -6.70
C GLU A 140 9.15 -13.06 -7.59
N PRO A 141 7.87 -12.61 -7.45
CA PRO A 141 7.34 -11.52 -8.26
C PRO A 141 8.10 -10.21 -8.07
N PHE A 142 8.50 -9.93 -6.82
CA PHE A 142 9.28 -8.74 -6.50
C PHE A 142 10.69 -8.81 -7.09
N ARG A 143 11.37 -9.96 -6.97
CA ARG A 143 12.69 -10.18 -7.60
C ARG A 143 12.65 -9.92 -9.10
N ARG A 144 11.64 -10.47 -9.80
CA ARG A 144 11.46 -10.25 -11.24
C ARG A 144 11.17 -8.79 -11.59
N PHE A 145 10.37 -8.10 -10.79
CA PHE A 145 10.11 -6.67 -10.95
C PHE A 145 11.41 -5.88 -10.88
N ILE A 146 12.24 -6.15 -9.87
CA ILE A 146 13.52 -5.49 -9.67
C ILE A 146 14.50 -5.75 -10.82
N ASP A 147 14.54 -6.97 -11.34
CA ASP A 147 15.39 -7.33 -12.49
C ASP A 147 14.93 -6.68 -13.80
N ALA A 148 13.61 -6.63 -14.03
CA ALA A 148 13.04 -6.07 -15.25
C ALA A 148 13.13 -4.54 -15.30
N HIS A 149 12.90 -3.86 -14.17
CA HIS A 149 12.89 -2.39 -14.11
C HIS A 149 14.25 -1.77 -13.78
N TYR A 150 15.13 -2.51 -13.10
CA TYR A 150 16.44 -2.03 -12.71
C TYR A 150 17.52 -3.07 -13.07
N PRO A 151 17.80 -3.24 -14.37
CA PRO A 151 18.82 -4.18 -14.82
C PRO A 151 20.19 -3.73 -14.31
N THR A 152 20.92 -4.63 -13.67
CA THR A 152 22.34 -4.39 -13.34
C THR A 152 23.11 -4.24 -14.65
N PRO A 153 24.00 -3.23 -14.79
CA PRO A 153 24.89 -3.14 -15.93
C PRO A 153 25.66 -4.46 -16.06
N PRO A 154 25.83 -5.00 -17.29
CA PRO A 154 26.68 -6.16 -17.48
C PRO A 154 28.07 -5.82 -16.91
N ALA A 155 28.59 -6.69 -16.04
CA ALA A 155 29.93 -6.55 -15.50
C ALA A 155 30.87 -6.30 -16.69
N ALA A 156 31.55 -5.15 -16.68
CA ALA A 156 32.46 -4.80 -17.76
C ALA A 156 33.42 -5.97 -17.93
N SER A 157 33.37 -6.62 -19.10
CA SER A 157 34.35 -7.61 -19.51
C SER A 157 35.73 -7.04 -19.21
N PRO A 158 36.64 -7.75 -18.53
CA PRO A 158 38.03 -7.34 -18.50
C PRO A 158 38.44 -7.18 -19.97
N ARG A 159 38.86 -5.97 -20.36
CA ARG A 159 39.42 -5.79 -21.70
C ARG A 159 40.66 -6.69 -21.78
N PRO A 160 40.85 -7.41 -22.89
CA PRO A 160 42.00 -8.28 -23.08
C PRO A 160 43.31 -7.50 -23.01
#